data_AF-A0A3M5MUK3-F1
#
_entry.id   AF-A0A3M5MUK3-F1
#
_cell.length_a   1.000
_cell.length_b   1.000
_cell.length_c   1.000
_cell.angle_alpha   90.00
_cell.angle_beta   90.00
_cell.angle_gamma   90.00
#
_symmetry.space_group_name_H-M   'P 1'
#
loop_
_entity.id
_entity.type
_entity.pdbx_description
1 polymer ?
#
loop_
_entity_poly.entity_id
_entity_poly.type
_entity_poly.pdbx_seq_one_letter_code
_entity_poly.pdbx_strand_id
1 'polypeptide(L)'
;KTKEIETSKLVAKEVTGLKIHVCSLVAFDSPAGEPWMPVYIHSKLMIVNDVYTTHGSANINTRSMMVDSELNICHEHPEFSQPLRRRLWDLHTKGRGVQDDPKEAFAAWQEIIKRNKESRDNKLKPDAPLVEFLYAQTSMTDFD
;
A
#
# COMPACT_ATOMS: atom_id res chain seq x y z
N LYS A 1 16.25 10.87 -20.74
CA LYS A 1 15.10 10.98 -19.81
C LYS A 1 15.11 9.92 -18.70
N THR A 2 15.79 8.78 -18.86
CA THR A 2 15.82 7.68 -17.86
C THR A 2 16.72 7.97 -16.65
N LYS A 3 17.84 8.69 -16.82
CA LYS A 3 18.83 8.95 -15.75
C LYS A 3 18.40 9.96 -14.66
N GLU A 4 17.42 10.83 -14.93
CA GLU A 4 16.94 11.82 -13.93
C GLU A 4 16.07 11.19 -12.82
N ILE A 5 15.45 10.03 -13.11
CA ILE A 5 14.59 9.32 -12.15
C ILE A 5 15.44 8.52 -11.15
N GLU A 6 16.63 8.06 -11.56
CA GLU A 6 17.52 7.25 -10.72
C GLU A 6 18.15 8.04 -9.56
N THR A 7 18.28 9.37 -9.69
CA THR A 7 18.99 10.22 -8.72
C THR A 7 18.08 11.14 -7.92
N SER A 8 16.82 11.32 -8.31
CA SER A 8 15.89 12.18 -7.58
C SER A 8 15.22 11.43 -6.44
N LYS A 9 15.30 11.97 -5.21
CA LYS A 9 14.42 11.54 -4.13
C LYS A 9 12.99 11.92 -4.54
N LEU A 10 12.19 10.93 -4.87
CA LEU A 10 10.75 11.11 -5.11
C LEU A 10 10.09 11.45 -3.77
N VAL A 11 9.84 12.73 -3.56
CA VAL A 11 9.07 13.22 -2.41
C VAL A 11 7.62 13.33 -2.85
N ALA A 12 6.70 12.77 -2.05
CA ALA A 12 5.27 12.94 -2.29
C ALA A 12 4.93 14.44 -2.34
N LYS A 13 4.35 14.89 -3.46
CA LYS A 13 3.86 16.26 -3.59
C LYS A 13 2.44 16.31 -3.05
N GLU A 14 2.16 17.29 -2.20
CA GLU A 14 0.78 17.55 -1.80
C GLU A 14 -0.03 18.01 -3.02
N VAL A 15 -1.23 17.45 -3.15
CA VAL A 15 -2.22 17.83 -4.16
C VAL A 15 -3.41 18.42 -3.42
N THR A 16 -3.74 19.68 -3.71
CA THR A 16 -4.85 20.37 -3.05
C THR A 16 -6.14 19.57 -3.21
N GLY A 17 -6.83 19.31 -2.09
CA GLY A 17 -8.07 18.54 -2.07
C GLY A 17 -7.90 17.02 -2.08
N LEU A 18 -6.67 16.50 -2.15
CA LEU A 18 -6.40 15.06 -2.19
C LEU A 18 -5.47 14.66 -1.03
N LYS A 19 -5.93 13.69 -0.23
CA LYS A 19 -5.13 13.06 0.82
C LYS A 19 -4.77 11.65 0.39
N ILE A 20 -3.50 11.28 0.53
CA ILE A 20 -2.95 10.03 -0.01
C ILE A 20 -2.08 9.38 1.05
N HIS A 21 -2.28 8.07 1.24
CA HIS A 21 -1.31 7.19 1.87
C HIS A 21 -0.74 6.27 0.81
N VAL A 22 0.60 6.17 0.73
CA VAL A 22 1.29 5.16 -0.06
C VAL A 22 1.98 4.23 0.92
N CYS A 23 1.59 2.96 0.89
CA CYS A 23 1.96 2.00 1.93
C CYS A 23 2.50 0.70 1.33
N SER A 24 3.27 0.00 2.15
CA SER A 24 3.64 -1.41 1.97
C SER A 24 3.11 -2.23 3.14
N LEU A 25 3.32 -3.54 3.09
CA LEU A 25 2.95 -4.48 4.15
C LEU A 25 4.20 -5.22 4.66
N VAL A 26 4.21 -5.51 5.96
CA VAL A 26 5.18 -6.42 6.61
C VAL A 26 4.44 -7.51 7.38
N ALA A 27 5.12 -8.64 7.61
CA ALA A 27 4.58 -9.72 8.42
C ALA A 27 4.45 -9.24 9.88
N PHE A 28 3.25 -9.30 10.44
CA PHE A 28 2.95 -8.79 11.79
C PHE A 28 3.75 -9.52 12.90
N ASP A 29 4.07 -10.78 12.67
CA ASP A 29 4.86 -11.65 13.55
C ASP A 29 6.37 -11.49 13.39
N SER A 30 6.83 -10.50 12.60
CA SER A 30 8.25 -10.12 12.54
C SER A 30 8.80 -9.87 13.95
N PRO A 31 9.87 -10.57 14.38
CA PRO A 31 10.38 -10.48 15.74
C PRO A 31 11.05 -9.12 16.00
N ALA A 32 11.05 -8.70 17.27
CA ALA A 32 11.83 -7.55 17.70
C ALA A 32 13.34 -7.84 17.59
N GLY A 33 14.14 -6.82 17.30
CA GLY A 33 15.59 -6.92 17.11
C GLY A 33 16.03 -7.28 15.69
N GLU A 34 15.14 -7.86 14.87
CA GLU A 34 15.42 -8.30 13.50
C GLU A 34 14.74 -7.38 12.46
N PRO A 35 15.23 -7.35 11.21
CA PRO A 35 14.53 -6.70 10.11
C PRO A 35 13.12 -7.29 9.91
N TRP A 36 12.13 -6.43 9.71
CA TRP A 36 10.77 -6.87 9.43
C TRP A 36 10.68 -7.54 8.07
N MET A 37 9.95 -8.66 8.00
CA MET A 37 9.77 -9.41 6.76
C MET A 37 8.75 -8.69 5.86
N PRO A 38 9.12 -8.22 4.65
CA PRO A 38 8.18 -7.58 3.74
C PRO A 38 7.17 -8.59 3.19
N VAL A 39 5.93 -8.15 3.01
CA VAL A 39 4.89 -8.92 2.32
C VAL A 39 4.85 -8.48 0.87
N TYR A 40 5.00 -9.44 -0.03
CA TYR A 40 4.97 -9.17 -1.47
C TYR A 40 3.53 -8.93 -1.96
N ILE A 41 3.22 -7.67 -2.30
CA ILE A 41 1.90 -7.26 -2.80
C ILE A 41 1.84 -7.54 -4.31
N HIS A 42 1.27 -8.68 -4.68
CA HIS A 42 1.10 -9.06 -6.09
C HIS A 42 -0.27 -8.69 -6.68
N SER A 43 -1.20 -8.18 -5.85
CA SER A 43 -2.55 -7.83 -6.28
C SER A 43 -2.56 -6.68 -7.28
N LYS A 44 -3.43 -6.77 -8.29
CA LYS A 44 -3.84 -5.64 -9.13
C LYS A 44 -5.33 -5.43 -8.93
N LEU A 45 -5.64 -4.66 -7.89
CA LEU A 45 -6.97 -4.47 -7.34
C LEU A 45 -7.19 -2.97 -7.11
N MET A 46 -8.37 -2.47 -7.45
CA MET A 46 -8.80 -1.13 -7.11
C MET A 46 -10.26 -1.16 -6.67
N ILE A 47 -10.56 -0.43 -5.58
CA ILE A 47 -11.92 -0.21 -5.06
C ILE A 47 -12.15 1.29 -5.03
N VAL A 48 -13.30 1.74 -5.53
CA VAL A 48 -13.67 3.16 -5.56
C VAL A 48 -15.06 3.32 -4.94
N ASN A 49 -15.15 4.20 -3.94
CA ASN A 49 -16.37 4.57 -3.23
C ASN A 49 -17.19 3.40 -2.67
N ASP A 50 -16.56 2.25 -2.39
CA ASP A 50 -17.28 1.03 -2.00
C ASP A 50 -18.35 0.58 -3.03
N VAL A 51 -18.23 1.00 -4.30
CA VAL A 51 -19.16 0.69 -5.39
C VAL A 51 -18.44 -0.09 -6.48
N TYR A 52 -17.44 0.54 -7.10
CA TYR A 52 -16.70 -0.03 -8.21
C TYR A 52 -15.49 -0.79 -7.72
N THR A 53 -15.36 -2.05 -8.13
CA THR A 53 -14.15 -2.84 -7.90
C THR A 53 -13.65 -3.39 -9.23
N THR A 54 -12.34 -3.28 -9.48
CA THR A 54 -11.68 -4.01 -10.57
C THR A 54 -10.55 -4.86 -10.03
N HIS A 55 -10.46 -6.09 -10.54
CA HIS A 55 -9.45 -7.06 -10.18
C HIS A 55 -8.97 -7.79 -11.44
N GLY A 56 -7.66 -7.98 -11.57
CA GLY A 56 -7.10 -8.64 -12.74
C GLY A 56 -5.59 -8.73 -12.72
N SER A 57 -5.00 -8.74 -13.91
CA SER A 57 -3.55 -8.87 -14.12
C SER A 57 -2.85 -7.53 -14.39
N ALA A 58 -3.58 -6.50 -14.83
CA ALA A 58 -3.00 -5.23 -15.25
C ALA A 58 -2.38 -4.43 -14.10
N ASN A 59 -1.05 -4.24 -14.12
CA ASN A 59 -0.35 -3.37 -13.18
C ASN A 59 -0.55 -1.88 -13.53
N ILE A 60 -0.33 -0.99 -12.56
CA ILE A 60 -0.28 0.47 -12.81
C ILE A 60 1.12 0.82 -13.36
N ASN A 61 1.38 0.45 -14.60
CA ASN A 61 2.58 0.84 -15.35
C ASN A 61 2.29 0.87 -16.86
N THR A 62 3.17 1.48 -17.65
CA THR A 62 2.94 1.63 -19.10
C THR A 62 2.95 0.31 -19.86
N ARG A 63 3.61 -0.74 -19.35
CA ARG A 63 3.64 -2.04 -19.99
C ARG A 63 2.27 -2.71 -19.94
N SER A 64 1.71 -2.89 -18.74
CA SER A 64 0.36 -3.46 -18.58
C SER A 64 -0.73 -2.57 -19.16
N MET A 65 -0.58 -1.24 -19.11
CA MET A 65 -1.63 -0.32 -19.57
C MET A 65 -1.61 -0.05 -21.09
N MET A 66 -0.56 -0.44 -21.83
CA MET A 66 -0.44 -0.11 -23.26
C MET A 66 0.13 -1.23 -24.15
N VAL A 67 0.84 -2.22 -23.60
CA VAL A 67 1.65 -3.16 -24.38
C VAL A 67 1.24 -4.61 -24.15
N ASP A 68 1.25 -5.06 -22.90
CA ASP A 68 1.00 -6.47 -22.57
C ASP A 68 -0.49 -6.80 -22.72
N SER A 69 -0.78 -8.05 -23.06
CA SER A 69 -2.15 -8.57 -23.03
C SER A 69 -2.55 -8.80 -21.58
N GLU A 70 -3.43 -7.94 -21.06
CA GLU A 70 -3.93 -8.00 -19.69
C GLU A 70 -5.44 -8.24 -19.67
N LEU A 71 -5.94 -8.78 -18.55
CA LEU A 71 -7.38 -8.94 -18.33
C LEU A 71 -7.75 -8.49 -16.93
N ASN A 72 -8.77 -7.63 -16.85
CA ASN A 72 -9.44 -7.25 -15.62
C ASN A 72 -10.93 -7.53 -15.72
N ILE A 73 -11.52 -7.98 -14.60
CA ILE A 73 -12.96 -7.97 -14.39
C ILE A 73 -13.27 -6.76 -13.54
N CYS A 74 -14.35 -6.05 -13.87
CA CYS A 74 -14.89 -4.98 -13.04
C CYS A 74 -16.37 -5.20 -12.74
N HIS A 75 -16.81 -4.72 -11.60
CA HIS A 75 -18.21 -4.79 -11.18
C HIS A 75 -18.59 -3.61 -10.28
N GLU A 76 -19.87 -3.27 -10.27
CA GLU A 76 -20.45 -2.13 -9.54
C GLU A 76 -21.46 -2.62 -8.51
N HIS A 77 -21.00 -3.46 -7.59
CA HIS A 77 -21.85 -4.13 -6.60
C HIS A 77 -21.36 -3.80 -5.18
N PRO A 78 -21.98 -2.81 -4.51
CA PRO A 78 -21.59 -2.39 -3.16
C PRO A 78 -21.60 -3.52 -2.13
N GLU A 79 -22.51 -4.48 -2.30
CA GLU A 79 -22.63 -5.69 -1.48
C GLU A 79 -21.38 -6.58 -1.49
N PHE A 80 -20.51 -6.42 -2.49
CA PHE A 80 -19.20 -7.08 -2.55
C PHE A 80 -18.03 -6.12 -2.30
N SER A 81 -18.10 -4.90 -2.86
CA SER A 81 -17.02 -3.91 -2.78
C SER A 81 -16.72 -3.47 -1.33
N GLN A 82 -17.75 -3.12 -0.54
CA GLN A 82 -17.56 -2.70 0.85
C GLN A 82 -17.01 -3.82 1.74
N PRO A 83 -17.60 -5.04 1.76
CA PRO A 83 -17.04 -6.13 2.57
C PRO A 83 -15.62 -6.50 2.18
N LEU A 84 -15.27 -6.45 0.88
CA LEU A 84 -13.91 -6.68 0.41
C LEU A 84 -12.95 -5.63 0.97
N ARG A 85 -13.29 -4.33 0.84
CA ARG A 85 -12.49 -3.24 1.42
C ARG A 85 -12.30 -3.44 2.92
N ARG A 86 -13.39 -3.65 3.67
CA ARG A 86 -13.32 -3.85 5.13
C ARG A 86 -12.41 -5.00 5.52
N ARG A 87 -12.53 -6.15 4.84
CA ARG A 87 -11.70 -7.33 5.11
C ARG A 87 -10.22 -7.05 4.84
N LEU A 88 -9.88 -6.42 3.71
CA LEU A 88 -8.49 -6.08 3.39
C LEU A 88 -7.93 -5.06 4.39
N TRP A 89 -8.71 -4.03 4.73
CA TRP A 89 -8.29 -3.02 5.69
C TRP A 89 -8.06 -3.65 7.06
N ASP A 90 -8.99 -4.49 7.55
CA ASP A 90 -8.86 -5.21 8.82
C ASP A 90 -7.56 -6.01 8.91
N LEU A 91 -7.23 -6.77 7.86
CA LEU A 91 -5.99 -7.54 7.77
C LEU A 91 -4.75 -6.63 7.81
N HIS A 92 -4.76 -5.52 7.08
CA HIS A 92 -3.59 -4.65 6.96
C HIS A 92 -3.36 -3.79 8.21
N THR A 93 -4.43 -3.45 8.93
CA THR A 93 -4.39 -2.48 10.02
C THR A 93 -4.67 -3.05 11.40
N LYS A 94 -4.90 -4.37 11.47
CA LYS A 94 -5.25 -5.09 12.70
C LYS A 94 -6.54 -4.51 13.31
N GLY A 95 -7.56 -4.35 12.47
CA GLY A 95 -8.89 -3.85 12.82
C GLY A 95 -9.02 -2.35 13.08
N ARG A 96 -7.96 -1.55 12.89
CA ARG A 96 -7.97 -0.10 13.14
C ARG A 96 -8.08 0.67 11.82
N GLY A 97 -9.03 1.57 11.65
CA GLY A 97 -9.18 2.22 10.35
C GLY A 97 -9.96 1.37 9.35
N VAL A 98 -10.85 0.48 9.81
CA VAL A 98 -11.79 -0.32 8.98
C VAL A 98 -13.09 0.45 8.70
N GLN A 99 -13.29 1.58 9.40
CA GLN A 99 -14.46 2.45 9.33
C GLN A 99 -14.83 2.83 7.89
N ASP A 100 -16.11 3.09 7.66
CA ASP A 100 -16.59 3.55 6.36
C ASP A 100 -16.37 5.05 6.15
N ASP A 101 -16.20 5.82 7.23
CA ASP A 101 -15.81 7.23 7.13
C ASP A 101 -14.34 7.33 6.69
N PRO A 102 -14.05 7.87 5.49
CA PRO A 102 -12.68 7.92 4.98
C PRO A 102 -11.76 8.82 5.79
N LYS A 103 -12.29 9.84 6.49
CA LYS A 103 -11.49 10.78 7.29
C LYS A 103 -10.99 10.10 8.57
N GLU A 104 -11.86 9.35 9.25
CA GLU A 104 -11.49 8.52 10.40
C GLU A 104 -10.50 7.43 10.00
N ALA A 105 -10.76 6.73 8.89
CA ALA A 105 -9.85 5.71 8.38
C ALA A 105 -8.47 6.30 8.05
N PHE A 106 -8.43 7.44 7.35
CA PHE A 106 -7.18 8.13 7.00
C PHE A 106 -6.35 8.50 8.24
N ALA A 107 -7.00 9.03 9.29
CA ALA A 107 -6.34 9.38 10.55
C ALA A 107 -5.82 8.14 11.28
N ALA A 108 -6.62 7.05 11.34
CA ALA A 108 -6.19 5.80 11.96
C ALA A 108 -4.96 5.19 11.25
N TRP A 109 -4.96 5.22 9.91
CA TRP A 109 -3.83 4.72 9.11
C TRP A 109 -2.57 5.56 9.31
N GLN A 110 -2.71 6.89 9.38
CA GLN A 110 -1.60 7.80 9.66
C GLN A 110 -0.95 7.48 11.02
N GLU A 111 -1.75 7.17 12.05
CA GLU A 111 -1.25 6.79 13.37
C GLU A 111 -0.55 5.43 13.36
N ILE A 112 -1.07 4.44 12.62
CA ILE A 112 -0.39 3.14 12.44
C ILE A 112 0.96 3.34 11.77
N ILE A 113 1.00 4.11 10.69
CA ILE A 113 2.23 4.41 9.95
C ILE A 113 3.26 5.06 10.88
N LYS A 114 2.84 6.04 11.68
CA LYS A 114 3.72 6.73 12.65
C LYS A 114 4.25 5.76 13.71
N ARG A 115 3.38 4.95 14.33
CA ARG A 115 3.79 3.96 15.35
C ARG A 115 4.71 2.89 14.80
N ASN A 116 4.48 2.45 13.56
CA ASN A 116 5.34 1.49 12.91
C ASN A 116 6.71 2.09 12.58
N LYS A 117 6.76 3.36 12.17
CA LYS A 117 8.04 4.06 12.00
C LYS A 117 8.83 4.10 13.31
N GLU A 118 8.19 4.53 14.40
CA GLU A 118 8.79 4.55 15.74
C GLU A 118 9.22 3.14 16.20
N SER A 119 8.38 2.12 15.98
CA SER A 119 8.68 0.74 16.35
C SER A 119 9.89 0.21 15.59
N ARG A 120 9.97 0.48 14.28
CA ARG A 120 11.13 0.09 13.46
C ARG A 120 12.41 0.78 13.93
N ASP A 121 12.35 2.08 14.20
CA ASP A 121 13.51 2.86 14.63
C ASP A 121 14.04 2.38 16.00
N ASN A 122 13.14 1.86 16.85
CA ASN A 122 13.46 1.24 18.14
C ASN A 122 13.68 -0.28 18.08
N LYS A 123 13.71 -0.89 16.89
CA LYS A 123 13.84 -2.34 16.67
C LYS A 123 12.79 -3.19 17.41
N LEU A 124 11.58 -2.68 17.54
CA LEU A 124 10.42 -3.39 18.09
C LEU A 124 9.65 -4.12 16.97
N LYS A 125 8.72 -4.99 17.35
CA LYS A 125 7.80 -5.64 16.41
C LYS A 125 6.84 -4.63 15.75
N PRO A 126 6.25 -4.93 14.58
CA PRO A 126 5.21 -4.09 13.99
C PRO A 126 3.98 -3.96 14.89
N ASP A 127 3.39 -2.77 14.95
CA ASP A 127 2.10 -2.49 15.59
C ASP A 127 0.92 -3.02 14.74
N ALA A 128 1.06 -2.99 13.41
CA ALA A 128 0.21 -3.64 12.42
C ALA A 128 1.00 -3.91 11.11
N PRO A 129 0.49 -4.73 10.17
CA PRO A 129 1.14 -4.95 8.88
C PRO A 129 1.41 -3.70 8.03
N LEU A 130 0.52 -2.70 8.05
CA LEU A 130 0.60 -1.49 7.22
C LEU A 130 1.79 -0.58 7.60
N VAL A 131 2.71 -0.33 6.67
CA VAL A 131 3.85 0.59 6.86
C VAL A 131 3.90 1.66 5.78
N GLU A 132 4.55 2.79 6.07
CA GLU A 132 4.86 3.80 5.04
C GLU A 132 5.67 3.17 3.91
N PHE A 133 5.30 3.44 2.67
CA PHE A 133 6.12 3.05 1.52
C PHE A 133 7.42 3.86 1.56
N LEU A 134 8.54 3.19 1.81
CA LEU A 134 9.86 3.79 1.73
C LEU A 134 10.51 3.44 0.41
N TYR A 135 10.65 4.44 -0.45
CA TYR A 135 11.59 4.35 -1.57
C TYR A 135 13.00 4.69 -1.06
N ALA A 136 13.67 3.71 -0.47
CA ALA A 136 15.12 3.81 -0.30
C ALA A 136 15.74 3.71 -1.69
N GLN A 137 16.64 4.63 -2.05
CA GLN A 137 17.38 4.60 -3.33
C GLN A 137 17.89 3.19 -3.56
N THR A 138 17.37 2.51 -4.57
CA THR A 138 17.87 1.22 -5.01
C THR A 138 19.33 1.38 -5.41
N SER A 139 20.25 0.86 -4.59
CA SER A 139 21.48 0.33 -5.16
C SER A 139 21.06 -0.94 -5.89
N MET A 140 20.81 -0.82 -7.20
CA MET A 140 20.79 -1.99 -8.07
C MET A 140 22.23 -2.52 -8.08
N THR A 141 22.57 -3.40 -7.15
CA THR A 141 23.65 -4.33 -7.37
C THR A 141 23.05 -5.45 -8.19
N ASP A 142 23.40 -5.50 -9.47
CA ASP A 142 23.25 -6.70 -10.28
C ASP A 142 23.84 -7.87 -9.47
N PHE A 143 23.04 -8.91 -9.27
CA PHE A 143 23.48 -10.18 -8.68
C PHE A 143 23.92 -11.17 -9.78
N ASP A 144 24.45 -10.65 -10.89
CA ASP A 144 25.07 -11.42 -11.96
C ASP A 144 26.61 -11.29 -11.90
#